data_AF-A0A350G667-F1
#
_entry.id   AF-A0A350G667-F1
#
_cell.length_a   1.000
_cell.length_b   1.000
_cell.length_c   1.000
_cell.angle_alpha   90.00
_cell.angle_beta   90.00
_cell.angle_gamma   90.00
#
_symmetry.space_group_name_H-M   'P 1'
#
loop_
_entity.id
_entity.type
_entity.pdbx_description
1 polymer ?
#
loop_
_entity_poly.entity_id
_entity_poly.type
_entity_poly.pdbx_seq_one_letter_code
_entity_poly.pdbx_strand_id
1 'polypeptide(L)' 'EVLEYAETKGIILRGESKKYGSDGWFRVTVGTKEENELFVNTILEFFGVK' A
#
# COMPACT_ATOMS: atom_id res chain seq x y z
N GLU A 1 3.49 -8.83 -4.48
CA GLU A 1 2.61 -9.09 -3.32
C GLU A 1 1.76 -7.88 -2.94
N VAL A 2 2.16 -6.99 -2.01
CA VAL A 2 1.28 -5.85 -1.59
C VAL A 2 1.01 -4.84 -2.72
N LEU A 3 2.00 -4.60 -3.59
CA LEU A 3 1.86 -3.69 -4.74
C LEU A 3 0.81 -4.20 -5.74
N GLU A 4 0.91 -5.49 -6.11
CA GLU A 4 -0.03 -6.17 -7.00
C GLU A 4 -1.43 -6.25 -6.38
N TYR A 5 -1.50 -6.54 -5.08
CA TYR A 5 -2.78 -6.56 -4.35
C TYR A 5 -3.46 -5.19 -4.35
N ALA A 6 -2.71 -4.12 -4.06
CA ALA A 6 -3.21 -2.76 -4.09
C ALA A 6 -3.68 -2.34 -5.50
N GLU A 7 -2.98 -2.79 -6.55
CA GLU A 7 -3.36 -2.53 -7.94
C GLU A 7 -4.72 -3.16 -8.29
N THR A 8 -5.06 -4.34 -7.76
CA THR A 8 -6.40 -4.94 -7.94
C THR A 8 -7.54 -4.12 -7.33
N LYS A 9 -7.23 -3.25 -6.36
CA LYS A 9 -8.16 -2.35 -5.68
C LYS A 9 -8.13 -0.93 -6.29
N GLY A 10 -7.41 -0.73 -7.39
CA GLY A 10 -7.29 0.56 -8.08
C GLY A 10 -6.25 1.51 -7.47
N ILE A 11 -5.36 1.02 -6.61
CA ILE A 11 -4.34 1.82 -5.93
C ILE A 11 -2.97 1.56 -6.57
N ILE A 12 -2.32 2.62 -7.04
CA ILE A 12 -0.95 2.52 -7.58
C ILE A 12 0.04 2.87 -6.47
N LEU A 13 0.68 1.85 -5.91
CA LEU A 13 1.79 2.00 -4.98
C LEU A 13 3.12 1.95 -5.73
N ARG A 14 4.09 2.77 -5.33
CA ARG A 14 5.44 2.73 -5.92
C ARG A 14 6.37 1.93 -5.04
N GLY A 15 6.78 0.76 -5.51
CA GLY A 15 7.81 -0.03 -4.86
C GLY A 15 9.12 0.75 -4.72
N GLU A 16 9.80 0.55 -3.60
CA GLU A 16 11.09 1.13 -3.29
C GLU A 16 12.11 0.00 -3.10
N SER A 17 13.39 0.30 -3.35
CA SER A 17 14.46 -0.63 -3.07
C SER A 17 14.62 -0.87 -1.57
N LYS A 18 15.38 -1.91 -1.20
CA LYS A 18 15.71 -2.23 0.19
C LYS A 18 16.20 -0.97 0.93
N LYS A 19 15.53 -0.65 2.03
CA LYS A 19 15.88 0.48 2.90
C LYS A 19 16.03 0.00 4.34
N TYR A 20 17.01 0.55 5.05
CA TYR A 20 17.23 0.28 6.48
C TYR A 20 17.36 -1.21 6.84
N GLY A 21 17.87 -2.04 5.90
CA GLY A 21 18.01 -3.48 6.11
C GLY A 21 16.73 -4.31 5.91
N SER A 22 15.58 -3.69 5.64
CA SER A 22 14.32 -4.37 5.35
C SER A 22 13.93 -4.24 3.88
N ASP A 23 13.36 -5.31 3.33
CA ASP A 23 12.72 -5.33 2.02
C ASP A 23 11.22 -4.95 2.15
N GLY A 24 10.54 -4.77 1.03
CA GLY A 24 9.09 -4.52 1.00
C GLY A 24 8.69 -3.06 1.23
N TRP A 25 9.60 -2.11 1.06
CA TRP A 25 9.27 -0.69 1.13
C TRP A 25 8.50 -0.25 -0.11
N PHE A 26 7.56 0.67 0.10
CA PHE A 26 6.83 1.33 -0.96
C PHE A 26 6.45 2.73 -0.51
N ARG A 27 6.21 3.60 -1.49
CA ARG A 27 5.73 4.96 -1.29
C ARG A 27 4.28 5.07 -1.71
N VAL A 28 3.50 5.72 -0.87
CA VAL A 28 2.11 6.12 -1.14
C VAL A 28 2.05 7.64 -1.27
N THR A 29 1.25 8.13 -2.21
CA THR A 29 0.94 9.56 -2.32
C THR A 29 -0.24 9.87 -1.41
N VAL A 30 -0.15 10.92 -0.59
CA VAL A 30 -1.28 11.37 0.23
C VAL A 30 -2.24 12.16 -0.65
N GLY A 31 -3.45 11.63 -0.83
CA GLY A 31 -4.51 12.21 -1.65
C GLY A 31 -5.68 12.73 -0.81
N THR A 32 -6.90 12.62 -1.33
CA THR A 32 -8.13 12.96 -0.59
C THR A 32 -8.36 12.00 0.58
N LYS A 33 -9.30 12.35 1.46
CA LYS A 33 -9.67 11.51 2.60
C LYS A 33 -10.15 10.14 2.12
N GLU A 34 -10.99 10.10 1.10
CA GLU A 34 -11.60 8.88 0.56
C GLU A 34 -10.53 7.97 -0.07
N GLU A 35 -9.58 8.55 -0.81
CA GLU A 35 -8.45 7.81 -1.38
C GLU A 35 -7.55 7.22 -0.28
N ASN A 36 -7.26 8.01 0.76
CA ASN A 36 -6.44 7.56 1.88
C ASN A 36 -7.16 6.47 2.70
N GLU A 37 -8.47 6.57 2.91
CA GLU A 37 -9.28 5.54 3.57
C GLU A 37 -9.31 4.23 2.78
N LEU A 38 -9.44 4.29 1.45
CA LEU A 38 -9.35 3.12 0.58
C LEU A 38 -7.98 2.43 0.72
N PHE A 39 -6.89 3.22 0.74
CA PHE A 39 -5.54 2.69 0.98
C PHE A 39 -5.41 2.01 2.35
N VAL A 40 -5.79 2.69 3.43
CA VAL A 40 -5.68 2.12 4.78
C VAL A 40 -6.49 0.83 4.90
N ASN A 41 -7.72 0.80 4.39
CA ASN A 41 -8.54 -0.41 4.41
C ASN A 41 -7.91 -1.56 3.62
N THR A 42 -7.35 -1.28 2.44
CA THR A 42 -6.69 -2.28 1.59
C THR A 42 -5.46 -2.89 2.29
N ILE A 43 -4.65 -2.06 2.96
CA ILE A 43 -3.47 -2.53 3.70
C ILE A 43 -3.87 -3.36 4.92
N LEU A 44 -4.87 -2.93 5.68
CA LEU A 44 -5.37 -3.69 6.83
C LEU A 44 -5.95 -5.06 6.40
N GLU A 45 -6.67 -5.10 5.28
CA GLU A 45 -7.18 -6.34 4.67
C GLU A 45 -6.04 -7.26 4.25
N PHE A 46 -5.01 -6.73 3.57
CA PHE A 46 -3.86 -7.51 3.12
C PHE A 46 -3.10 -8.17 4.28
N PHE A 47 -2.91 -7.46 5.39
CA PHE A 47 -2.22 -7.98 6.57
C PHE A 47 -3.12 -8.80 7.51
N GLY A 48 -4.40 -8.99 7.18
CA GLY A 48 -5.35 -9.76 8.00
C GLY A 48 -5.62 -9.13 9.37
N VAL A 49 -5.47 -7.81 9.50
CA VAL A 49 -5.69 -7.06 10.74
C VAL A 49 -7.17 -6.65 10.87
N LYS A 50 -7.95 -6.84 9.80
CA LYS A 50 -9.37 -6.48 9.71
C LYS A 50 -10.18 -7.63 9.13
#